data_AF-A0A7W1K9X8-F1
#
_entry.id   AF-A0A7W1K9X8-F1
#
_cell.length_a   1.000
_cell.length_b   1.000
_cell.length_c   1.000
_cell.angle_alpha   90.00
_cell.angle_beta   90.00
_cell.angle_gamma   90.00
#
_symmetry.space_group_name_H-M   'P 1'
#
loop_
_entity.id
_entity.type
_entity.pdbx_description
1 polymer ?
#
loop_
_entity_poly.entity_id
_entity_poly.type
_entity_poly.pdbx_seq_one_letter_code
_entity_poly.pdbx_strand_id
1 'polypeptide(L)'
;PDPGSRPTGAASATSSARLKRGATGPTSDAAVSEADVVDQGIALPPIEAPTPVRQIIEAGNSIARAPYLWGGGHGKWLDKGYDCSGSISYALASAGLLGGPLDSGRLMGWGKPGKGKWVTIYSNPGHVFMVVAGVRFDTSGTRTTGSRWQNSLRPVSGYVVRHPPGL
;
A
#
# COMPACT_ATOMS: atom_id res chain seq x y z
N PRO A 1 -8.64 67.90 -33.79
CA PRO A 1 -9.40 66.64 -33.90
C PRO A 1 -8.84 65.58 -32.94
N ASP A 2 -9.74 65.11 -32.10
CA ASP A 2 -9.66 64.22 -30.92
C ASP A 2 -8.82 62.92 -31.08
N PRO A 3 -8.13 62.42 -30.03
CA PRO A 3 -7.59 61.06 -29.96
C PRO A 3 -8.54 60.13 -29.19
N GLY A 4 -8.93 59.01 -29.78
CA GLY A 4 -9.74 58.02 -29.06
C GLY A 4 -9.91 56.69 -29.77
N SER A 5 -9.22 55.66 -29.27
CA SER A 5 -9.85 54.46 -28.67
C SER A 5 -8.98 53.20 -28.85
N ARG A 6 -8.72 52.56 -27.69
CA ARG A 6 -8.10 51.25 -27.49
C ARG A 6 -9.14 50.14 -27.73
N PRO A 7 -8.70 48.93 -28.09
CA PRO A 7 -9.14 47.74 -27.35
C PRO A 7 -7.94 46.83 -27.02
N THR A 8 -7.71 46.45 -25.76
CA THR A 8 -8.18 45.23 -25.06
C THR A 8 -7.89 43.90 -25.77
N GLY A 9 -7.08 43.06 -25.11
CA GLY A 9 -7.54 41.73 -24.72
C GLY A 9 -6.92 40.51 -25.40
N ALA A 10 -6.38 39.65 -24.54
CA ALA A 10 -6.46 38.19 -24.57
C ALA A 10 -5.60 37.39 -25.56
N ALA A 11 -4.74 36.57 -24.95
CA ALA A 11 -4.10 35.40 -25.53
C ALA A 11 -5.13 34.43 -26.13
N SER A 12 -4.90 33.99 -27.37
CA SER A 12 -5.65 32.92 -28.00
C SER A 12 -5.14 31.55 -27.55
N ALA A 13 -6.08 30.76 -27.04
CA ALA A 13 -5.97 29.34 -26.78
C ALA A 13 -6.07 28.50 -28.06
N THR A 14 -5.39 27.36 -28.10
CA THR A 14 -5.81 26.15 -28.86
C THR A 14 -5.16 24.94 -28.17
N SER A 15 -5.88 24.30 -27.24
CA SER A 15 -6.62 23.04 -27.43
C SER A 15 -5.74 21.80 -27.55
N SER A 16 -5.66 21.04 -26.45
CA SER A 16 -5.46 19.58 -26.52
C SER A 16 -6.46 18.88 -25.60
N ALA A 17 -7.49 18.40 -26.29
CA ALA A 17 -8.43 17.32 -25.98
C ALA A 17 -8.42 16.70 -24.57
N ARG A 18 -9.55 16.93 -23.90
CA ARG A 18 -10.10 16.14 -22.80
C ARG A 18 -10.36 14.69 -23.25
N LEU A 19 -9.55 13.74 -22.81
CA LEU A 19 -9.95 12.33 -22.79
C LEU A 19 -10.67 12.02 -21.47
N LYS A 20 -11.81 11.35 -21.63
CA LYS A 20 -12.88 11.19 -20.65
C LYS A 20 -12.45 10.23 -19.54
N ARG A 21 -12.56 10.71 -18.30
CA ARG A 21 -12.70 9.91 -17.08
C ARG A 21 -13.90 8.96 -17.23
N GLY A 22 -13.66 7.66 -17.16
CA GLY A 22 -14.69 6.67 -16.83
C GLY A 22 -14.99 6.81 -15.33
N ALA A 23 -16.21 7.25 -15.02
CA ALA A 23 -16.64 7.54 -13.67
C ALA A 23 -17.16 6.27 -12.98
N THR A 24 -16.42 5.85 -11.95
CA THR A 24 -17.02 5.49 -10.66
C THR A 24 -16.27 6.36 -9.66
N GLY A 25 -16.85 7.51 -9.32
CA GLY A 25 -16.18 8.50 -8.47
C GLY A 25 -15.88 7.90 -7.09
N PRO A 26 -14.75 8.26 -6.46
CA PRO A 26 -14.59 7.96 -5.04
C PRO A 26 -15.69 8.73 -4.32
N THR A 27 -16.51 8.03 -3.53
CA THR A 27 -17.20 8.67 -2.42
C THR A 27 -16.14 9.42 -1.63
N SER A 28 -16.34 10.71 -1.41
CA SER A 28 -15.36 11.71 -1.01
C SER A 28 -14.62 11.46 0.32
N ASP A 29 -14.89 10.33 0.97
CA ASP A 29 -14.24 9.82 2.17
C ASP A 29 -13.07 8.86 1.86
N ALA A 30 -13.08 8.21 0.68
CA ALA A 30 -12.06 7.24 0.28
C ALA A 30 -10.77 7.90 -0.25
N ALA A 31 -10.88 9.08 -0.88
CA ALA A 31 -9.74 9.75 -1.51
C ALA A 31 -8.83 10.50 -0.52
N VAL A 32 -9.27 10.69 0.72
CA VAL A 32 -8.48 11.37 1.76
C VAL A 32 -7.71 10.41 2.65
N SER A 33 -7.87 9.08 2.50
CA SER A 33 -7.34 8.07 3.44
C SER A 33 -6.45 6.99 2.83
N GLU A 34 -5.99 7.17 1.59
CA GLU A 34 -5.13 6.21 0.90
C GLU A 34 -3.67 6.67 0.89
N ALA A 35 -2.78 5.73 1.16
CA ALA A 35 -1.36 5.87 0.90
C ALA A 35 -1.10 5.90 -0.60
N ASP A 36 0.05 6.43 -1.00
CA ASP A 36 0.51 6.39 -2.38
C ASP A 36 1.92 5.79 -2.45
N VAL A 37 2.16 4.96 -3.46
CA VAL A 37 3.49 4.42 -3.78
C VAL A 37 4.15 5.32 -4.82
N VAL A 38 5.11 6.13 -4.38
CA VAL A 38 5.88 7.01 -5.28
C VAL A 38 6.91 6.22 -6.09
N ASP A 39 7.44 6.83 -7.16
CA ASP A 39 8.37 6.20 -8.14
C ASP A 39 9.58 5.48 -7.53
N GLN A 40 9.96 5.83 -6.31
CA GLN A 40 11.03 5.14 -5.57
C GLN A 40 10.60 3.81 -4.93
N GLY A 41 9.35 3.37 -5.12
CA GLY A 41 8.82 2.15 -4.52
C GLY A 41 8.65 2.26 -3.01
N ILE A 42 8.33 3.46 -2.52
CA ILE A 42 8.11 3.80 -1.12
C ILE A 42 6.64 4.17 -0.97
N ALA A 43 5.99 3.63 0.05
CA ALA A 43 4.62 4.01 0.40
C ALA A 43 4.64 5.21 1.35
N LEU A 44 3.86 6.24 1.04
CA LEU A 44 3.66 7.39 1.92
C LEU A 44 2.36 7.20 2.69
N PRO A 45 2.39 7.19 4.04
CA PRO A 45 1.16 7.09 4.81
C PRO A 45 0.33 8.36 4.65
N PRO A 46 -1.00 8.26 4.62
CA PRO A 46 -1.84 9.45 4.61
C PRO A 46 -1.82 10.12 5.99
N ILE A 47 -2.15 11.41 6.04
CA ILE A 47 -1.90 12.27 7.22
C ILE A 47 -2.73 11.83 8.44
N GLU A 48 -3.93 11.34 8.20
CA GLU A 48 -4.89 10.87 9.20
C GLU A 48 -4.73 9.39 9.57
N ALA A 49 -3.71 8.70 9.01
CA ALA A 49 -3.40 7.33 9.35
C ALA A 49 -3.11 7.16 10.86
N PRO A 50 -3.80 6.21 11.54
CA PRO A 50 -3.48 5.85 12.91
C PRO A 50 -2.00 5.47 13.07
N THR A 51 -1.43 5.71 14.26
CA THR A 51 -0.02 5.41 14.54
C THR A 51 0.42 4.00 14.13
N PRO A 52 -0.35 2.93 14.41
CA PRO A 52 0.04 1.59 13.95
C PRO A 52 0.14 1.45 12.42
N VAL A 53 -0.72 2.16 11.67
CA VAL A 53 -0.70 2.12 10.19
C VAL A 53 0.55 2.81 9.65
N ARG A 54 0.92 3.96 10.23
CA ARG A 54 2.16 4.67 9.90
C ARG A 54 3.39 3.80 10.17
N GLN A 55 3.43 3.14 11.33
CA GLN A 55 4.51 2.23 11.70
C GLN A 55 4.62 1.02 10.75
N ILE A 56 3.48 0.45 10.33
CA ILE A 56 3.47 -0.63 9.33
C ILE A 56 4.08 -0.14 8.02
N ILE A 57 3.70 1.06 7.55
CA ILE A 57 4.20 1.64 6.30
C ILE A 57 5.69 1.93 6.40
N GLU A 58 6.16 2.55 7.49
CA GLU A 58 7.58 2.84 7.75
C GLU A 58 8.41 1.56 7.79
N ALA A 59 7.93 0.51 8.47
CA ALA A 59 8.59 -0.79 8.50
C ALA A 59 8.58 -1.47 7.12
N GLY A 60 7.46 -1.42 6.40
CA GLY A 60 7.40 -1.94 5.03
C GLY A 60 8.37 -1.20 4.10
N ASN A 61 8.54 0.11 4.26
CA ASN A 61 9.50 0.93 3.52
C ASN A 61 10.95 0.52 3.80
N SER A 62 11.31 0.20 5.05
CA SER A 62 12.68 -0.21 5.40
C SER A 62 13.12 -1.51 4.73
N ILE A 63 12.16 -2.42 4.44
CA ILE A 63 12.42 -3.69 3.76
C ILE A 63 11.87 -3.73 2.32
N ALA A 64 11.40 -2.61 1.78
CA ALA A 64 10.69 -2.56 0.50
C ALA A 64 11.50 -3.20 -0.64
N ARG A 65 12.83 -3.01 -0.62
CA ARG A 65 13.78 -3.48 -1.62
C ARG A 65 14.66 -4.65 -1.17
N ALA A 66 14.45 -5.19 0.04
CA ALA A 66 15.22 -6.33 0.54
C ALA A 66 15.04 -7.55 -0.38
N PRO A 67 16.05 -8.43 -0.58
CA PRO A 67 15.86 -9.61 -1.42
C PRO A 67 14.80 -10.55 -0.82
N TYR A 68 14.18 -11.37 -1.69
CA TYR A 68 13.38 -12.50 -1.22
C TYR A 68 14.32 -13.57 -0.69
N LEU A 69 14.10 -14.02 0.54
CA LEU A 69 14.85 -15.11 1.16
C LEU A 69 13.86 -16.04 1.84
N TRP A 70 13.81 -17.32 1.42
CA TRP A 70 12.93 -18.31 2.04
C TRP A 70 13.25 -18.49 3.52
N GLY A 71 12.25 -18.32 4.40
CA GLY A 71 12.41 -18.32 5.86
C GLY A 71 12.98 -17.01 6.43
N GLY A 72 13.30 -16.04 5.57
CA GLY A 72 13.84 -14.75 5.99
C GLY A 72 12.82 -13.98 6.84
N GLY A 73 13.27 -13.45 7.98
CA GLY A 73 12.41 -12.74 8.94
C GLY A 73 11.72 -13.64 9.99
N HIS A 74 11.93 -14.96 9.97
CA HIS A 74 11.34 -15.89 10.96
C HIS A 74 12.26 -16.22 12.14
N GLY A 75 13.57 -16.10 11.98
CA GLY A 75 14.54 -16.32 13.07
C GLY A 75 14.99 -15.05 13.79
N LYS A 76 14.85 -13.90 13.11
CA LYS A 76 15.24 -12.57 13.60
C LYS A 76 14.53 -11.50 12.79
N TRP A 77 14.22 -10.37 13.42
CA TRP A 77 13.52 -9.27 12.74
C TRP A 77 14.36 -8.54 11.71
N LEU A 78 15.65 -8.33 11.98
CA LEU A 78 16.60 -7.73 11.04
C LEU A 78 17.35 -8.84 10.31
N ASP A 79 16.94 -9.10 9.08
CA ASP A 79 17.50 -10.18 8.26
C ASP A 79 18.02 -9.66 6.92
N LYS A 80 18.79 -10.51 6.23
CA LYS A 80 19.37 -10.20 4.92
C LYS A 80 18.33 -10.18 3.80
N GLY A 81 17.16 -10.76 4.04
CA GLY A 81 16.03 -10.83 3.12
C GLY A 81 14.81 -11.36 3.83
N TYR A 82 13.65 -11.27 3.18
CA TYR A 82 12.36 -11.62 3.78
C TYR A 82 11.51 -12.40 2.80
N ASP A 83 10.91 -13.51 3.26
CA ASP A 83 9.87 -14.19 2.50
C ASP A 83 8.53 -13.44 2.59
N CYS A 84 7.46 -13.98 1.97
CA CYS A 84 6.14 -13.34 1.98
C CYS A 84 5.63 -13.12 3.41
N SER A 85 5.61 -14.18 4.23
CA SER A 85 5.12 -14.16 5.60
C SER A 85 6.03 -13.44 6.60
N GLY A 86 7.35 -13.51 6.40
CA GLY A 86 8.34 -12.76 7.15
C GLY A 86 8.24 -11.27 6.88
N SER A 87 7.94 -10.86 5.64
CA SER A 87 7.70 -9.45 5.30
C SER A 87 6.46 -8.89 6.02
N ILE A 88 5.35 -9.64 6.02
CA ILE A 88 4.12 -9.22 6.73
C ILE A 88 4.33 -9.22 8.25
N SER A 89 4.96 -10.27 8.77
CA SER A 89 5.24 -10.40 10.20
C SER A 89 6.14 -9.29 10.70
N TYR A 90 7.19 -8.93 9.97
CA TYR A 90 8.09 -7.83 10.31
C TYR A 90 7.32 -6.51 10.42
N ALA A 91 6.53 -6.16 9.40
CA ALA A 91 5.78 -4.90 9.39
C ALA A 91 4.75 -4.81 10.55
N LEU A 92 4.06 -5.91 10.86
CA LEU A 92 3.11 -5.97 11.97
C LEU A 92 3.82 -5.93 13.34
N ALA A 93 4.96 -6.61 13.48
CA ALA A 93 5.75 -6.62 14.71
C ALA A 93 6.34 -5.23 15.02
N SER A 94 6.81 -4.51 13.99
CA SER A 94 7.29 -3.13 14.13
C SER A 94 6.21 -2.16 14.61
N ALA A 95 4.94 -2.47 14.36
CA ALA A 95 3.79 -1.71 14.89
C ALA A 95 3.26 -2.26 16.23
N GLY A 96 3.95 -3.21 16.86
CA GLY A 96 3.57 -3.80 18.14
C GLY A 96 2.36 -4.75 18.06
N LEU A 97 1.95 -5.17 16.85
CA LEU A 97 0.77 -6.01 16.65
C LEU A 97 1.08 -7.51 16.75
N LEU A 98 2.36 -7.88 16.59
CA LEU A 98 2.85 -9.25 16.73
C LEU A 98 4.02 -9.33 17.70
N GLY A 99 3.99 -10.35 18.57
CA GLY A 99 5.11 -10.69 19.44
C GLY A 99 6.13 -11.65 18.81
N GLY A 100 5.81 -12.26 17.67
CA GLY A 100 6.66 -13.23 16.99
C GLY A 100 6.22 -13.45 15.53
N PRO A 101 7.11 -13.96 14.67
CA PRO A 101 6.80 -14.16 13.26
C PRO A 101 5.81 -15.30 13.08
N LEU A 102 4.92 -15.13 12.11
CA LEU A 102 3.92 -16.10 11.71
C LEU A 102 4.12 -16.46 10.24
N ASP A 103 4.05 -17.75 9.92
CA ASP A 103 3.93 -18.22 8.54
C ASP A 103 2.56 -17.87 7.94
N SER A 104 2.41 -18.05 6.62
CA SER A 104 1.16 -17.73 5.92
C SER A 104 -0.02 -18.55 6.44
N GLY A 105 0.17 -19.82 6.78
CA GLY A 105 -0.86 -20.69 7.35
C GLY A 105 -1.40 -20.15 8.68
N ARG A 106 -0.51 -19.74 9.58
CA ARG A 106 -0.86 -19.13 10.86
C ARG A 106 -1.53 -17.77 10.68
N LEU A 107 -1.09 -16.97 9.70
CA LEU A 107 -1.73 -15.69 9.37
C LEU A 107 -3.17 -15.86 8.85
N MET A 108 -3.55 -17.03 8.30
CA MET A 108 -4.95 -17.32 7.94
C MET A 108 -5.88 -17.39 9.16
N GLY A 109 -5.35 -17.61 10.37
CA GLY A 109 -6.11 -17.66 11.62
C GLY A 109 -5.92 -16.45 12.53
N TRP A 110 -5.00 -15.55 12.20
CA TRP A 110 -4.64 -14.42 13.05
C TRP A 110 -5.56 -13.20 12.87
N GLY A 111 -5.76 -12.43 13.94
CA GLY A 111 -6.59 -11.23 13.93
C GLY A 111 -8.08 -11.51 13.77
N LYS A 112 -8.82 -10.56 13.21
CA LYS A 112 -10.27 -10.68 12.97
C LYS A 112 -10.57 -11.08 11.52
N PRO A 113 -11.64 -11.85 11.26
CA PRO A 113 -12.05 -12.20 9.90
C PRO A 113 -12.52 -10.97 9.11
N GLY A 114 -12.28 -10.96 7.80
CA GLY A 114 -12.75 -9.94 6.88
C GLY A 114 -11.76 -8.79 6.67
N LYS A 115 -12.15 -7.83 5.83
CA LYS A 115 -11.36 -6.64 5.51
C LYS A 115 -11.29 -5.70 6.72
N GLY A 116 -10.11 -5.17 6.99
CA GLY A 116 -9.91 -4.08 7.94
C GLY A 116 -10.19 -2.73 7.29
N LYS A 117 -10.22 -1.67 8.11
CA LYS A 117 -10.43 -0.29 7.64
C LYS A 117 -9.17 0.28 6.97
N TRP A 118 -8.02 -0.03 7.55
CA TRP A 118 -6.69 0.42 7.16
C TRP A 118 -5.83 -0.74 6.68
N VAL A 119 -5.89 -1.88 7.35
CA VAL A 119 -5.00 -3.01 7.08
C VAL A 119 -5.83 -4.24 6.75
N THR A 120 -5.58 -4.84 5.59
CA THR A 120 -6.17 -6.13 5.23
C THR A 120 -5.08 -7.10 4.80
N ILE A 121 -5.03 -8.26 5.44
CA ILE A 121 -4.12 -9.36 5.14
C ILE A 121 -4.87 -10.40 4.31
N TYR A 122 -4.25 -10.80 3.22
CA TYR A 122 -4.72 -11.88 2.36
C TYR A 122 -3.73 -13.02 2.47
N SER A 123 -4.14 -14.13 3.11
CA SER A 123 -3.26 -15.26 3.35
C SER A 123 -3.85 -16.59 2.86
N ASN A 124 -3.00 -17.46 2.34
CA ASN A 124 -3.31 -18.86 2.05
C ASN A 124 -2.06 -19.73 2.28
N PRO A 125 -2.12 -21.08 2.12
CA PRO A 125 -0.97 -21.94 2.40
C PRO A 125 0.27 -21.67 1.53
N GLY A 126 0.12 -21.00 0.38
CA GLY A 126 1.22 -20.76 -0.56
C GLY A 126 1.77 -19.33 -0.59
N HIS A 127 0.99 -18.33 -0.17
CA HIS A 127 1.39 -16.92 -0.24
C HIS A 127 0.63 -16.06 0.76
N VAL A 128 1.23 -14.94 1.13
CA VAL A 128 0.58 -13.90 1.92
C VAL A 128 1.03 -12.51 1.48
N PHE A 129 0.11 -11.57 1.50
CA PHE A 129 0.37 -10.16 1.28
C PHE A 129 -0.60 -9.32 2.11
N MET A 130 -0.35 -8.02 2.21
CA MET A 130 -1.29 -7.10 2.85
C MET A 130 -1.58 -5.88 1.99
N VAL A 131 -2.72 -5.26 2.24
CA VAL A 131 -3.07 -3.92 1.76
C VAL A 131 -3.11 -3.02 2.98
N VAL A 132 -2.42 -1.89 2.92
CA VAL A 132 -2.28 -0.92 4.02
C VAL A 132 -2.64 0.44 3.46
N ALA A 133 -3.70 1.07 3.96
CA ALA A 133 -4.22 2.33 3.44
C ALA A 133 -4.36 2.31 1.90
N GLY A 134 -4.93 1.24 1.34
CA GLY A 134 -5.16 1.11 -0.11
C GLY A 134 -3.97 0.60 -0.93
N VAL A 135 -2.72 0.70 -0.46
CA VAL A 135 -1.54 0.21 -1.22
C VAL A 135 -1.15 -1.21 -0.85
N ARG A 136 -0.71 -1.99 -1.83
CA ARG A 136 -0.37 -3.41 -1.66
C ARG A 136 1.10 -3.57 -1.26
N PHE A 137 1.34 -4.31 -0.17
CA PHE A 137 2.64 -4.83 0.23
C PHE A 137 2.75 -6.32 -0.08
N ASP A 138 3.47 -6.69 -1.13
CA ASP A 138 3.57 -8.04 -1.67
C ASP A 138 4.97 -8.29 -2.28
N THR A 139 5.63 -9.38 -1.89
CA THR A 139 6.96 -9.78 -2.40
C THR A 139 6.98 -10.11 -3.88
N SER A 140 5.83 -10.40 -4.50
CA SER A 140 5.74 -10.65 -5.94
C SER A 140 6.08 -9.42 -6.78
N GLY A 141 5.85 -8.20 -6.29
CA GLY A 141 6.18 -7.00 -7.05
C GLY A 141 7.65 -6.64 -7.05
N THR A 142 8.47 -7.18 -6.13
CA THR A 142 9.93 -6.93 -6.13
C THR A 142 10.59 -7.33 -7.45
N ARG A 143 10.07 -8.34 -8.16
CA ARG A 143 10.58 -8.77 -9.48
C ARG A 143 10.19 -7.85 -10.64
N THR A 144 9.14 -7.04 -10.46
CA THR A 144 8.57 -6.20 -11.52
C THR A 144 8.91 -4.72 -11.33
N THR A 145 8.78 -4.22 -10.10
CA THR A 145 8.96 -2.80 -9.76
C THR A 145 10.21 -2.55 -8.90
N GLY A 146 10.89 -3.61 -8.47
CA GLY A 146 12.00 -3.50 -7.50
C GLY A 146 11.55 -3.21 -6.07
N SER A 147 10.24 -3.12 -5.79
CA SER A 147 9.69 -2.86 -4.47
C SER A 147 8.52 -3.80 -4.11
N ARG A 148 8.41 -4.12 -2.82
CA ARG A 148 7.24 -4.78 -2.23
C ARG A 148 5.98 -3.91 -2.23
N TRP A 149 6.09 -2.60 -2.43
CA TRP A 149 4.94 -1.70 -2.52
C TRP A 149 4.44 -1.59 -3.97
N GLN A 150 3.12 -1.72 -4.15
CA GLN A 150 2.44 -1.51 -5.43
C GLN A 150 1.11 -0.79 -5.26
N ASN A 151 0.83 0.19 -6.13
CA ASN A 151 -0.49 0.84 -6.22
C ASN A 151 -1.57 -0.08 -6.83
N SER A 152 -1.17 -1.05 -7.66
CA SER A 152 -2.11 -2.01 -8.23
C SER A 152 -2.47 -3.11 -7.23
N LEU A 153 -3.76 -3.35 -7.03
CA LEU A 153 -4.26 -4.52 -6.31
C LEU A 153 -4.13 -5.80 -7.17
N ARG A 154 -4.36 -6.98 -6.57
CA ARG A 154 -4.38 -8.27 -7.27
C ARG A 154 -5.68 -9.02 -7.02
N PRO A 155 -6.04 -10.01 -7.86
CA PRO A 155 -7.07 -10.96 -7.53
C PRO A 155 -6.80 -11.64 -6.17
N VAL A 156 -7.84 -11.74 -5.35
CA VAL A 156 -7.81 -12.26 -3.97
C VAL A 156 -8.52 -13.60 -3.81
N SER A 157 -8.94 -14.22 -4.92
CA SER A 157 -9.59 -15.53 -4.88
C SER A 157 -8.66 -16.58 -4.26
N GLY A 158 -9.20 -17.41 -3.37
CA GLY A 158 -8.43 -18.42 -2.63
C GLY A 158 -7.61 -17.89 -1.45
N TYR A 159 -7.74 -16.61 -1.08
CA TYR A 159 -7.13 -16.06 0.14
C TYR A 159 -8.15 -15.93 1.27
N VAL A 160 -7.74 -16.33 2.47
CA VAL A 160 -8.43 -15.98 3.71
C VAL A 160 -8.11 -14.53 4.04
N VAL A 161 -9.16 -13.76 4.29
CA VAL A 161 -9.06 -12.32 4.56
C VAL A 161 -9.10 -12.07 6.07
N ARG A 162 -8.06 -11.41 6.57
CA ARG A 162 -7.89 -11.06 7.98
C ARG A 162 -7.49 -9.60 8.16
N HIS A 163 -7.63 -9.08 9.37
CA HIS A 163 -7.09 -7.77 9.73
C HIS A 163 -6.67 -7.71 11.22
N PRO A 164 -5.71 -6.85 11.57
CA PRO A 164 -5.42 -6.53 12.96
C PRO A 164 -6.65 -5.91 13.65
N PRO A 165 -7.04 -6.35 14.86
CA PRO A 165 -8.18 -5.78 15.56
C PRO A 165 -8.07 -4.26 15.73
N GLY A 166 -9.10 -3.53 15.29
CA GLY A 166 -9.13 -2.07 15.39
C GLY A 166 -8.51 -1.33 14.20
N LEU A 167 -7.95 -2.06 13.22
CA LEU A 167 -7.42 -1.54 11.96
C LEU A 167 -8.13 -2.13 10.74
#